data_AF-C0FVB3-F1
#
_entry.id   AF-C0FVB3-F1
#
_cell.length_a   1.000
_cell.length_b   1.000
_cell.length_c   1.000
_cell.angle_alpha   90.00
_cell.angle_beta   90.00
_cell.angle_gamma   90.00
#
_symmetry.space_group_name_H-M   'P 1'
#
loop_
_entity.id
_entity.type
_entity.pdbx_description
1 polymer ?
#
loop_
_entity_poly.entity_id
_entity_poly.type
_entity_poly.pdbx_seq_one_letter_code
_entity_poly.pdbx_strand_id
1 'polypeptide(L)' 'MNTTKIALEASLKELLKKKPFDKITIADLTEDCGISRMAFYYHFKDIYDLVEWACVEDGKKSPSG' A
#
# COMPACT_ATOMS: atom_id res chain seq x y z
N MET A 1 12.67 8.60 -2.24
CA MET A 1 12.08 7.28 -2.58
C MET A 1 10.59 7.31 -2.24
N ASN A 2 9.75 7.92 -3.10
CA ASN A 2 8.29 7.85 -2.98
C ASN A 2 7.69 6.73 -3.86
N THR A 3 8.47 6.22 -4.80
CA THR A 3 8.04 5.22 -5.77
C THR A 3 7.57 3.92 -5.12
N THR A 4 8.27 3.42 -4.09
CA THR A 4 7.89 2.20 -3.37
C THR A 4 6.58 2.36 -2.60
N LYS A 5 6.36 3.51 -1.95
CA LYS A 5 5.12 3.77 -1.21
C LYS A 5 3.92 3.85 -2.15
N ILE A 6 4.08 4.52 -3.29
CA ILE A 6 3.04 4.61 -4.33
C ILE A 6 2.76 3.24 -4.96
N ALA A 7 3.80 2.43 -5.21
CA ALA A 7 3.62 1.06 -5.70
C ALA A 7 2.84 0.19 -4.70
N LEU A 8 3.16 0.27 -3.41
CA LEU A 8 2.45 -0.43 -2.35
C LEU A 8 0.98 0.04 -2.21
N GLU A 9 0.71 1.35 -2.36
CA GLU A 9 -0.65 1.90 -2.41
C GLU A 9 -1.44 1.33 -3.60
N ALA A 10 -0.85 1.33 -4.79
CA ALA A 10 -1.48 0.78 -5.99
C ALA A 10 -1.75 -0.72 -5.84
N SER A 11 -0.78 -1.48 -5.34
CA SER A 11 -0.90 -2.91 -5.05
C SER A 11 -2.02 -3.20 -4.07
N LEU A 12 -2.09 -2.46 -2.96
CA LEU A 12 -3.17 -2.58 -1.97
C LEU A 12 -4.55 -2.33 -2.61
N LYS A 13 -4.69 -1.26 -3.41
CA LYS A 13 -5.93 -0.95 -4.13
C LYS A 13 -6.32 -2.05 -5.12
N GLU A 14 -5.37 -2.66 -5.81
CA GLU A 14 -5.61 -3.79 -6.72
C GLU A 14 -6.02 -5.08 -5.98
N LEU A 15 -5.37 -5.38 -4.86
CA LEU A 15 -5.70 -6.56 -4.05
C LEU A 15 -7.06 -6.43 -3.37
N LEU A 16 -7.45 -5.23 -2.93
CA LEU A 16 -8.77 -4.94 -2.38
C LEU A 16 -9.92 -5.20 -3.38
N LYS A 17 -9.66 -5.08 -4.69
CA LYS A 17 -10.64 -5.46 -5.74
C LYS A 17 -10.81 -6.97 -5.87
N LYS A 18 -9.82 -7.76 -5.44
CA LYS A 18 -9.76 -9.21 -5.63
C LYS A 18 -10.14 -9.99 -4.38
N LYS A 19 -9.82 -9.47 -3.18
CA LYS A 19 -10.07 -10.14 -1.91
C LYS A 19 -10.34 -9.13 -0.78
N PRO A 20 -11.07 -9.53 0.28
CA PRO A 20 -11.33 -8.64 1.42
C PRO A 20 -10.04 -8.27 2.14
N PHE A 21 -10.03 -7.08 2.75
CA PHE A 21 -8.86 -6.50 3.42
C PHE A 21 -8.20 -7.43 4.45
N ASP A 22 -8.98 -8.11 5.29
CA ASP A 22 -8.50 -9.06 6.32
C ASP A 22 -7.70 -10.24 5.74
N LYS A 23 -7.86 -10.53 4.44
CA LYS A 23 -7.12 -11.58 3.72
C LYS A 23 -5.91 -11.06 2.97
N ILE A 24 -5.66 -9.74 2.95
CA ILE A 24 -4.49 -9.16 2.32
C ILE A 24 -3.34 -9.22 3.32
N THR A 25 -2.23 -9.79 2.89
CA THR A 25 -1.03 -9.90 3.72
C THR A 25 0.09 -9.02 3.19
N ILE A 26 1.09 -8.75 4.03
CA ILE A 26 2.33 -8.08 3.61
C ILE A 26 3.02 -8.91 2.51
N ALA A 27 2.90 -10.24 2.55
CA ALA A 27 3.44 -11.12 1.51
C ALA A 27 2.83 -10.79 0.14
N ASP A 28 1.50 -10.75 0.04
CA ASP A 28 0.80 -10.42 -1.20
C ASP A 28 1.27 -9.09 -1.79
N LEU A 29 1.37 -8.05 -0.94
CA LEU A 29 1.81 -6.71 -1.34
C LEU A 29 3.25 -6.72 -1.85
N THR A 30 4.14 -7.42 -1.13
CA THR A 30 5.56 -7.47 -1.47
C THR A 30 5.82 -8.29 -2.73
N GLU A 31 5.08 -9.37 -2.93
CA GLU A 31 5.16 -10.21 -4.13
C GLU A 31 4.64 -9.46 -5.36
N ASP A 32 3.50 -8.79 -5.25
CA ASP A 32 2.92 -7.98 -6.34
C ASP A 32 3.83 -6.80 -6.72
N CYS A 33 4.49 -6.16 -5.74
CA CYS A 33 5.45 -5.09 -5.98
C CYS A 33 6.86 -5.57 -6.37
N GLY A 34 7.16 -6.88 -6.29
CA GLY A 34 8.50 -7.41 -6.50
C GLY A 34 9.56 -6.91 -5.51
N ILE A 35 9.16 -6.61 -4.27
CA ILE A 35 10.07 -6.13 -3.21
C ILE A 35 10.18 -7.14 -2.06
N SER A 36 11.19 -6.98 -1.22
CA SER A 36 11.31 -7.78 0.00
C SER A 36 10.42 -7.24 1.14
N ARG A 37 10.00 -8.11 2.06
CA ARG A 37 9.30 -7.69 3.30
C ARG A 37 10.10 -6.67 4.12
N MET A 38 11.43 -6.76 4.14
CA MET A 38 12.26 -5.72 4.77
C MET A 38 12.08 -4.34 4.14
N ALA A 39 11.93 -4.26 2.81
CA ALA A 39 11.68 -3.00 2.13
C ALA A 39 10.28 -2.45 2.47
N PHE A 40 9.28 -3.32 2.66
CA PHE A 40 8.00 -2.92 3.22
C PHE A 40 8.16 -2.33 4.63
N TYR A 41 8.83 -3.05 5.53
CA TYR A 41 9.02 -2.61 6.93
C TYR A 41 9.88 -1.36 7.09
N TYR A 42 10.69 -1.01 6.09
CA TYR A 42 11.38 0.27 6.04
C TYR A 42 10.42 1.46 5.87
N HIS A 43 9.27 1.23 5.23
CA HIS A 43 8.29 2.26 4.94
C HIS A 43 7.06 2.23 5.86
N PHE A 44 6.59 1.03 6.22
CA PHE A 44 5.35 0.82 6.97
C PHE A 44 5.50 -0.27 8.01
N LYS A 45 4.90 -0.09 9.18
CA LYS A 45 4.98 -1.09 10.27
C LYS A 45 4.13 -2.32 10.01
N ASP A 46 2.97 -2.10 9.39
CA ASP A 46 1.98 -3.13 9.09
C ASP A 46 1.03 -2.61 7.99
N ILE A 47 0.00 -3.39 7.67
CA ILE A 47 -0.95 -3.07 6.61
C ILE A 47 -1.86 -1.87 6.94
N TYR A 48 -2.14 -1.61 8.22
CA TYR A 48 -2.96 -0.47 8.65
C TYR A 48 -2.19 0.84 8.47
N ASP A 49 -0.89 0.85 8.80
CA ASP A 49 0.00 2.01 8.59
C ASP A 49 0.08 2.39 7.09
N LEU A 50 0.08 1.38 6.20
CA LEU A 50 -0.04 1.61 4.76
C LEU A 50 -1.41 2.19 4.37
N VAL A 51 -2.52 1.69 4.93
CA VAL A 51 -3.87 2.18 4.64
C VAL A 51 -4.04 3.63 5.06
N GLU A 52 -3.63 3.97 6.29
CA GLU A 52 -3.71 5.35 6.79
C GLU A 52 -2.92 6.30 5.89
N TRP A 53 -1.70 5.91 5.50
CA TRP A 53 -0.90 6.68 4.56
C TRP A 53 -1.57 6.82 3.19
N ALA A 54 -2.12 5.73 2.66
CA ALA A 54 -2.82 5.71 1.37
C ALA A 54 -4.05 6.64 1.37
N CYS A 55 -4.85 6.63 2.44
CA CYS A 55 -6.00 7.52 2.60
C CYS A 55 -5.58 9.00 2.62
N VAL A 56 -4.50 9.34 3.32
CA VAL A 56 -3.97 10.71 3.37
C VAL A 56 -3.42 11.13 2.00
N GLU A 57 -2.73 10.23 1.30
CA GLU A 57 -2.16 10.52 -0.02
C GLU A 57 -3.25 10.68 -1.09
N ASP A 58 -4.31 9.89 -1.05
CA ASP A 58 -5.47 10.01 -1.93
C ASP A 58 -6.19 11.34 -1.72
N GLY A 59 -6.40 11.74 -0.46
CA GLY A 59 -6.99 13.04 -0.11
C GLY A 59 -6.18 14.25 -0.60
N LYS A 60 -4.84 14.13 -0.68
CA LYS A 60 -3.97 15.17 -1.26
C LYS A 60 -4.03 15.22 -2.79
N LYS A 61 -4.31 14.09 -3.44
CA LYS A 61 -4.42 13.97 -4.91
C LYS A 61 -5.77 14.47 -5.45
N SER A 62 -6.71 14.80 -4.58
CA SER A 62 -7.90 15.58 -4.94
C SER A 62 -7.61 17.07 -4.70
N PRO A 63 -7.04 17.82 -5.67
CA PRO A 63 -7.18 19.26 -5.61
C PRO A 63 -8.69 19.51 -5.66
N SER A 64 -9.19 20.15 -4.61
CA SER A 64 -10.48 20.82 -4.62
C SER A 64 -10.72 21.40 -6.02
N GLY A 65 -11.82 21.00 -6.65
CA GLY A 65 -12.36 21.74 -7.80
C GLY A 65 -12.66 23.18 -7.44
#